data_AF-A0A1Y5MDN1-F1
#
_entry.id   AF-A0A1Y5MDN1-F1
#
_cell.length_a   1.000
_cell.length_b   1.000
_cell.length_c   1.000
_cell.angle_alpha   90.00
_cell.angle_beta   90.00
_cell.angle_gamma   90.00
#
_symmetry.space_group_name_H-M   'P 1'
#
loop_
_entity.id
_entity.type
_entity.pdbx_description
1 polymer ?
#
loop_
_entity_poly.entity_id
_entity_poly.type
_entity_poly.pdbx_seq_one_letter_code
_entity_poly.pdbx_strand_id
1 'polypeptide(L)'
;GKLTKPEYAEIYDEVNAHKGTLKSMLFSAEWGICAGILGNPMGFANGNEAGFKARGFQRVFLAAQLGVVKALDFLGDLFEYQTYNIGLNKNLQMAEEFRKLAKNPPLDEYGMIPYLDEIVGSYFVMDFNRNGIVINPTGSMHRVLRELVEDKGKLLDPRDLDANETTREEFISYVKKELPEYAEIFSEKGYPANYEDRDIDLYIDSTLLEAKIMSLTPPEGYPNAPYYNTPEELTRLYEAGKLDKKLNPLTPVMYRDSFPEDLRQKILSYAKEHNIKD
;
A
#
# COMPACT_ATOMS: atom_id res chain seq x y z
N GLY A 1 -21.88 -10.20 -3.58
CA GLY A 1 -21.60 -10.97 -2.36
C GLY A 1 -22.85 -11.07 -1.52
N LYS A 2 -22.90 -11.99 -0.57
CA LYS A 2 -23.94 -11.98 0.46
C LYS A 2 -23.53 -10.95 1.51
N LEU A 3 -24.36 -9.94 1.73
CA LEU A 3 -24.14 -8.94 2.77
C LEU A 3 -24.12 -9.64 4.13
N THR A 4 -23.12 -9.36 4.96
CA THR A 4 -22.94 -10.04 6.25
C THR A 4 -23.68 -9.36 7.40
N LYS A 5 -24.07 -8.09 7.23
CA LYS A 5 -24.69 -7.24 8.25
C LYS A 5 -26.05 -6.69 7.80
N PRO A 6 -27.16 -7.38 8.10
CA PRO A 6 -28.50 -7.03 7.60
C PRO A 6 -28.91 -5.58 7.83
N GLU A 7 -28.42 -4.93 8.89
CA GLU A 7 -28.68 -3.53 9.21
C GLU A 7 -28.18 -2.54 8.15
N TYR A 8 -27.27 -2.94 7.26
CA TYR A 8 -26.76 -2.13 6.16
C TYR A 8 -27.31 -2.55 4.78
N ALA A 9 -28.32 -3.42 4.73
CA ALA A 9 -28.86 -3.91 3.46
C ALA A 9 -29.45 -2.77 2.61
N GLU A 10 -30.23 -1.88 3.22
CA GLU A 10 -30.86 -0.75 2.52
C GLU A 10 -29.82 0.18 1.88
N ILE A 11 -28.81 0.61 2.64
CA ILE A 11 -27.76 1.49 2.11
C ILE A 11 -26.90 0.78 1.06
N TYR A 12 -26.63 -0.52 1.22
CA TYR A 12 -25.89 -1.28 0.23
C TYR A 12 -26.66 -1.38 -1.09
N ASP A 13 -27.95 -1.70 -1.03
CA ASP A 13 -28.81 -1.86 -2.20
C ASP A 13 -28.99 -0.53 -2.93
N GLU A 14 -29.24 0.55 -2.20
CA GLU A 14 -29.36 1.91 -2.74
C GLU A 14 -28.08 2.31 -3.50
N VAL A 15 -26.92 2.13 -2.87
CA VAL A 15 -25.64 2.50 -3.49
C VAL A 15 -25.32 1.57 -4.68
N ASN A 16 -25.59 0.26 -4.56
CA ASN A 16 -25.34 -0.70 -5.65
C ASN A 16 -26.26 -0.47 -6.86
N ALA A 17 -27.50 -0.02 -6.65
CA ALA A 17 -28.41 0.39 -7.73
C ALA A 17 -27.87 1.60 -8.52
N HIS A 18 -27.12 2.48 -7.84
CA HIS A 18 -26.58 3.71 -8.42
C HIS A 18 -25.09 3.63 -8.80
N LYS A 19 -24.45 2.45 -8.77
CA LYS A 19 -23.02 2.32 -9.14
C LYS A 19 -22.67 2.78 -10.57
N GLY A 20 -23.66 2.84 -11.46
CA GLY A 20 -23.50 3.37 -12.82
C GLY A 20 -23.41 4.90 -12.90
N THR A 21 -23.68 5.61 -11.80
CA THR A 21 -23.61 7.08 -11.70
C THR A 21 -22.32 7.57 -11.04
N LEU A 22 -21.36 6.67 -10.80
CA LEU A 22 -20.09 7.03 -10.16
C LEU A 22 -19.26 7.90 -11.10
N LYS A 23 -18.73 9.00 -10.55
CA LYS A 23 -18.17 10.11 -11.33
C LYS A 23 -16.78 9.82 -11.88
N SER A 24 -16.00 8.95 -11.22
CA SER A 24 -14.65 8.56 -11.64
C SER A 24 -14.30 7.13 -11.24
N MET A 25 -13.12 6.67 -11.70
CA MET A 25 -12.51 5.41 -11.27
C MET A 25 -12.28 5.38 -9.75
N LEU A 26 -11.89 6.51 -9.14
CA LEU A 26 -11.72 6.60 -7.69
C LEU A 26 -13.04 6.38 -6.95
N PHE A 27 -14.14 7.02 -7.38
CA PHE A 27 -15.47 6.77 -6.82
C PHE A 27 -15.89 5.29 -6.94
N SER A 28 -15.55 4.67 -8.07
CA SER A 28 -15.79 3.23 -8.32
C SER A 28 -14.94 2.34 -7.40
N ALA A 29 -13.70 2.72 -7.13
CA ALA A 29 -12.85 2.04 -6.18
C ALA A 29 -13.41 2.14 -4.75
N GLU A 30 -13.80 3.34 -4.30
CA GLU A 30 -14.39 3.56 -2.97
C GLU A 30 -15.65 2.74 -2.78
N TRP A 31 -16.52 2.70 -3.78
CA TRP A 31 -17.69 1.83 -3.78
C TRP A 31 -17.30 0.36 -3.55
N GLY A 32 -16.30 -0.13 -4.27
CA GLY A 32 -15.78 -1.49 -4.14
C GLY A 32 -15.25 -1.79 -2.73
N ILE A 33 -14.52 -0.84 -2.12
CA ILE A 33 -14.06 -0.95 -0.74
C ILE A 33 -15.23 -1.04 0.25
N CYS A 34 -16.22 -0.15 0.12
CA CYS A 34 -17.43 -0.17 0.95
C CYS A 34 -18.18 -1.51 0.82
N ALA A 35 -18.36 -2.00 -0.41
CA ALA A 35 -18.98 -3.30 -0.64
C ALA A 35 -18.18 -4.45 -0.02
N GLY A 36 -16.84 -4.37 -0.08
CA GLY A 36 -15.92 -5.28 0.59
C GLY A 36 -16.14 -5.35 2.09
N ILE A 37 -16.14 -4.18 2.76
CA ILE A 37 -16.36 -4.05 4.21
C ILE A 37 -17.73 -4.61 4.62
N LEU A 38 -18.75 -4.48 3.77
CA LEU A 38 -20.11 -4.99 4.01
C LEU A 38 -20.27 -6.50 3.71
N GLY A 39 -19.18 -7.20 3.40
CA GLY A 39 -19.18 -8.67 3.26
C GLY A 39 -19.16 -9.18 1.82
N ASN A 40 -18.81 -8.35 0.83
CA ASN A 40 -18.54 -8.80 -0.54
C ASN A 40 -17.04 -8.74 -0.85
N PRO A 41 -16.22 -9.78 -0.54
CA PRO A 41 -14.77 -9.76 -0.78
C PRO A 41 -14.36 -9.42 -2.22
N MET A 42 -15.19 -9.76 -3.22
CA MET A 42 -14.97 -9.38 -4.61
C MET A 42 -14.97 -7.86 -4.85
N GLY A 43 -15.59 -7.07 -3.97
CA GLY A 43 -15.54 -5.61 -4.00
C GLY A 43 -14.12 -5.07 -3.86
N PHE A 44 -13.30 -5.71 -3.04
CA PHE A 44 -11.89 -5.37 -2.90
C PHE A 44 -11.08 -5.68 -4.18
N ALA A 45 -11.42 -6.77 -4.88
CA ALA A 45 -10.73 -7.22 -6.09
C ALA A 45 -11.10 -6.44 -7.36
N ASN A 46 -12.31 -5.88 -7.46
CA ASN A 46 -12.86 -5.33 -8.70
C ASN A 46 -12.73 -3.79 -8.88
N GLY A 47 -12.21 -3.05 -7.90
CA GLY A 47 -11.92 -1.62 -8.09
C GLY A 47 -10.76 -1.38 -9.07
N ASN A 48 -10.73 -0.23 -9.73
CA ASN A 48 -9.59 0.25 -10.53
C ASN A 48 -9.08 1.57 -9.96
N GLU A 49 -7.78 1.84 -10.12
CA GLU A 49 -7.06 3.06 -9.69
C GLU A 49 -7.54 3.69 -8.37
N ALA A 50 -7.02 3.18 -7.25
CA ALA A 50 -7.29 3.75 -5.93
C ALA A 50 -6.56 5.08 -5.68
N GLY A 51 -5.74 5.54 -6.62
CA GLY A 51 -4.85 6.70 -6.51
C GLY A 51 -3.70 6.54 -5.51
N PHE A 52 -4.04 6.13 -4.29
CA PHE A 52 -3.15 5.68 -3.23
C PHE A 52 -2.63 4.28 -3.56
N LYS A 53 -1.37 4.16 -3.98
CA LYS A 53 -0.72 2.92 -4.40
C LYS A 53 -0.76 1.85 -3.30
N ALA A 54 -0.42 2.27 -2.08
CA ALA A 54 -0.46 1.46 -0.88
C ALA A 54 -1.83 0.79 -0.67
N ARG A 55 -2.87 1.62 -0.73
CA ARG A 55 -4.26 1.21 -0.54
C ARG A 55 -4.74 0.31 -1.67
N GLY A 56 -4.37 0.67 -2.90
CA GLY A 56 -4.69 -0.09 -4.10
C GLY A 56 -4.10 -1.50 -4.06
N PHE A 57 -2.90 -1.64 -3.51
CA PHE A 57 -2.29 -2.94 -3.23
C PHE A 57 -3.03 -3.66 -2.08
N GLN A 58 -3.21 -3.00 -0.94
CA GLN A 58 -3.70 -3.64 0.28
C GLN A 58 -5.13 -4.17 0.16
N ARG A 59 -6.00 -3.52 -0.63
CA ARG A 59 -7.34 -4.08 -0.89
C ARG A 59 -7.25 -5.43 -1.60
N VAL A 60 -6.35 -5.60 -2.58
CA VAL A 60 -6.20 -6.86 -3.32
C VAL A 60 -5.65 -7.93 -2.38
N PHE A 61 -4.67 -7.54 -1.56
CA PHE A 61 -4.13 -8.40 -0.52
C PHE A 61 -5.21 -8.87 0.47
N LEU A 62 -6.06 -7.95 0.93
CA LEU A 62 -7.18 -8.27 1.79
C LEU A 62 -8.18 -9.19 1.10
N ALA A 63 -8.45 -9.00 -0.20
CA ALA A 63 -9.29 -9.92 -0.96
C ALA A 63 -8.72 -11.36 -0.95
N ALA A 64 -7.40 -11.50 -1.12
CA ALA A 64 -6.73 -12.79 -1.04
C ALA A 64 -6.81 -13.40 0.36
N GLN A 65 -6.57 -12.61 1.42
CA GLN A 65 -6.75 -13.03 2.82
C GLN A 65 -8.17 -13.50 3.10
N LEU A 66 -9.18 -12.87 2.49
CA LEU A 66 -10.59 -13.25 2.62
C LEU A 66 -11.01 -14.40 1.70
N GLY A 67 -10.06 -15.14 1.12
CA GLY A 67 -10.35 -16.36 0.34
C GLY A 67 -10.65 -16.14 -1.15
N VAL A 68 -10.49 -14.91 -1.66
CA VAL A 68 -10.60 -14.67 -3.12
C VAL A 68 -9.34 -15.18 -3.79
N VAL A 69 -9.30 -16.47 -4.13
CA VAL A 69 -8.11 -17.14 -4.69
C VAL A 69 -7.56 -16.43 -5.93
N LYS A 70 -8.42 -15.93 -6.81
CA LYS A 70 -8.00 -15.16 -8.00
C LYS A 70 -7.21 -13.88 -7.68
N ALA A 71 -7.37 -13.33 -6.47
CA ALA A 71 -6.59 -12.19 -6.04
C ALA A 71 -5.11 -12.57 -5.83
N LEU A 72 -4.78 -13.82 -5.51
CA LEU A 72 -3.39 -14.28 -5.44
C LEU A 72 -2.70 -14.22 -6.81
N ASP A 73 -3.35 -14.72 -7.86
CA ASP A 73 -2.81 -14.60 -9.23
C ASP A 73 -2.62 -13.14 -9.62
N PHE A 74 -3.60 -12.28 -9.31
CA PHE A 74 -3.50 -10.85 -9.60
C PHE A 74 -2.36 -10.19 -8.82
N LEU A 75 -2.15 -10.52 -7.55
CA LEU A 75 -0.99 -10.04 -6.77
C LEU A 75 0.32 -10.46 -7.46
N GLY A 76 0.40 -11.68 -7.98
CA GLY A 76 1.56 -12.12 -8.76
C GLY A 76 1.81 -11.26 -9.99
N ASP A 77 0.76 -10.94 -10.74
CA ASP A 77 0.84 -10.06 -11.92
C ASP A 77 1.25 -8.62 -11.55
N LEU A 78 0.88 -8.13 -10.36
CA LEU A 78 1.34 -6.82 -9.89
C LEU A 78 2.87 -6.75 -9.74
N PHE A 79 3.51 -7.81 -9.24
CA PHE A 79 4.97 -7.87 -9.10
C PHE A 79 5.72 -8.11 -10.41
N GLU A 80 5.07 -8.68 -11.43
CA GLU A 80 5.71 -8.96 -12.72
C GLU A 80 5.48 -7.87 -13.77
N TYR A 81 4.26 -7.32 -13.83
CA TYR A 81 3.79 -6.50 -14.96
C TYR A 81 3.29 -5.11 -14.59
N GLN A 82 2.96 -4.84 -13.32
CA GLN A 82 2.32 -3.57 -12.91
C GLN A 82 2.99 -2.89 -11.72
N THR A 83 4.30 -3.12 -11.59
CA THR A 83 5.16 -2.72 -10.48
C THR A 83 4.90 -1.27 -10.03
N TYR A 84 5.35 -0.28 -10.79
CA TYR A 84 5.20 1.14 -10.50
C TYR A 84 3.74 1.60 -10.56
N ASN A 85 2.88 0.97 -11.36
CA ASN A 85 1.45 1.30 -11.41
C ASN A 85 0.78 1.16 -10.04
N ILE A 86 1.27 0.23 -9.20
CA ILE A 86 0.83 0.02 -7.82
C ILE A 86 1.93 0.28 -6.79
N GLY A 87 3.03 0.96 -7.17
CA GLY A 87 4.12 1.35 -6.29
C GLY A 87 5.11 0.23 -5.91
N LEU A 88 5.04 -0.96 -6.49
CA LEU A 88 5.99 -2.06 -6.27
C LEU A 88 7.25 -1.92 -7.15
N ASN A 89 8.29 -2.71 -6.88
CA ASN A 89 9.38 -2.99 -7.83
C ASN A 89 9.16 -4.36 -8.47
N LYS A 90 9.89 -4.64 -9.55
CA LYS A 90 9.81 -5.94 -10.21
C LYS A 90 10.39 -7.03 -9.32
N ASN A 91 9.57 -8.02 -8.98
CA ASN A 91 9.99 -9.13 -8.14
C ASN A 91 9.39 -10.46 -8.62
N LEU A 92 10.13 -11.17 -9.46
CA LEU A 92 9.68 -12.43 -10.05
C LEU A 92 9.55 -13.55 -9.01
N GLN A 93 10.36 -13.52 -7.95
CA GLN A 93 10.25 -14.49 -6.87
C GLN A 93 8.90 -14.35 -6.15
N MET A 94 8.53 -13.12 -5.76
CA MET A 94 7.23 -12.85 -5.16
C MET A 94 6.08 -13.21 -6.10
N ALA A 95 6.22 -12.91 -7.39
CA ALA A 95 5.22 -13.29 -8.39
C ALA A 95 5.00 -14.82 -8.42
N GLU A 96 6.07 -15.60 -8.38
CA GLU A 96 6.00 -17.06 -8.31
C GLU A 96 5.42 -17.57 -6.99
N GLU A 97 5.76 -16.96 -5.85
CA GLU A 97 5.22 -17.32 -4.54
C GLU A 97 3.70 -17.14 -4.51
N PHE A 98 3.19 -16.00 -4.99
CA PHE A 98 1.75 -15.78 -5.13
C PHE A 98 1.08 -16.79 -6.08
N ARG A 99 1.69 -17.12 -7.22
CA ARG A 99 1.17 -18.13 -8.15
C ARG A 99 1.19 -19.55 -7.57
N LYS A 100 2.17 -19.88 -6.74
CA LYS A 100 2.21 -21.16 -6.00
C LYS A 100 1.08 -21.23 -4.98
N LEU A 101 0.87 -20.15 -4.23
CA LEU A 101 -0.26 -20.04 -3.30
C LEU A 101 -1.61 -20.13 -4.03
N ALA A 102 -1.76 -19.50 -5.19
CA ALA A 102 -3.00 -19.56 -5.96
C ALA A 102 -3.36 -20.99 -6.40
N LYS A 103 -2.37 -21.84 -6.70
CA LYS A 103 -2.57 -23.25 -7.07
C LYS A 103 -2.98 -24.13 -5.88
N ASN A 104 -2.48 -23.83 -4.68
CA ASN A 104 -2.78 -24.59 -3.47
C ASN A 104 -2.93 -23.64 -2.26
N PRO A 105 -4.05 -22.88 -2.18
CA PRO A 105 -4.22 -21.86 -1.16
C PRO A 105 -4.44 -22.52 0.20
N PRO A 106 -3.73 -22.09 1.26
CA PRO A 106 -3.88 -22.64 2.60
C PRO A 106 -5.13 -22.05 3.28
N LEU A 107 -6.31 -22.43 2.78
CA LEU A 107 -7.58 -21.97 3.30
C LEU A 107 -7.88 -22.59 4.67
N ASP A 108 -8.30 -21.77 5.63
CA ASP A 108 -8.79 -22.21 6.94
C ASP A 108 -10.24 -22.73 6.88
N GLU A 109 -10.81 -23.06 8.04
CA GLU A 109 -12.20 -23.56 8.16
C GLU A 109 -13.26 -22.56 7.67
N TYR A 110 -12.92 -21.27 7.60
CA TYR A 110 -13.79 -20.20 7.11
C TYR A 110 -13.53 -19.87 5.63
N GLY A 111 -12.59 -20.58 4.98
CA GLY A 111 -12.19 -20.32 3.61
C GLY A 111 -11.31 -19.07 3.45
N MET A 112 -10.62 -18.65 4.52
CA MET A 112 -9.72 -17.50 4.53
C MET A 112 -8.25 -17.95 4.51
N ILE A 113 -7.34 -17.03 4.18
CA ILE A 113 -5.88 -17.23 4.30
C ILE A 113 -5.38 -16.32 5.44
N PRO A 114 -5.53 -16.73 6.71
CA PRO A 114 -5.01 -15.97 7.82
C PRO A 114 -3.49 -15.86 7.71
N TYR A 115 -2.92 -14.74 8.17
CA TYR A 115 -1.46 -14.50 8.17
C TYR A 115 -0.80 -14.58 6.78
N LEU A 116 -1.52 -14.24 5.70
CA LEU A 116 -0.94 -14.19 4.35
C LEU A 116 0.37 -13.39 4.30
N ASP A 117 0.48 -12.33 5.09
CA ASP A 117 1.66 -11.47 5.24
C ASP A 117 2.86 -12.19 5.89
N GLU A 118 2.62 -13.15 6.78
CA GLU A 118 3.67 -14.03 7.32
C GLU A 118 4.10 -15.09 6.29
N ILE A 119 3.18 -15.52 5.41
CA ILE A 119 3.42 -16.55 4.39
C ILE A 119 4.29 -16.00 3.25
N VAL A 120 3.97 -14.81 2.74
CA VAL A 120 4.70 -14.19 1.60
C VAL A 120 5.75 -13.17 2.06
N GLY A 121 5.77 -12.82 3.34
CA GLY A 121 6.64 -11.78 3.88
C GLY A 121 6.18 -10.37 3.55
N SER A 122 6.95 -9.41 4.06
CA SER A 122 6.69 -7.98 3.85
C SER A 122 7.41 -7.46 2.61
N TYR A 123 6.77 -6.54 1.90
CA TYR A 123 7.35 -5.81 0.77
C TYR A 123 6.92 -4.36 0.84
N PHE A 124 7.63 -3.54 0.07
CA PHE A 124 7.47 -2.11 0.10
C PHE A 124 6.61 -1.60 -1.04
N VAL A 125 5.54 -0.86 -0.70
CA VAL A 125 4.72 -0.12 -1.68
C VAL A 125 5.03 1.37 -1.66
N MET A 126 5.58 1.88 -2.76
CA MET A 126 5.88 3.29 -2.97
C MET A 126 4.62 4.11 -3.16
N ASP A 127 4.26 4.84 -2.12
CA ASP A 127 3.19 5.82 -2.11
C ASP A 127 3.73 7.20 -1.67
N PHE A 128 3.38 8.24 -2.42
CA PHE A 128 3.80 9.61 -2.10
C PHE A 128 2.79 10.34 -1.21
N ASN A 129 1.57 9.81 -1.09
CA ASN A 129 0.52 10.36 -0.25
C ASN A 129 0.77 9.96 1.22
N ARG A 130 1.11 10.91 2.08
CA ARG A 130 1.54 10.63 3.47
C ARG A 130 1.30 11.78 4.42
N ASN A 131 1.35 11.52 5.73
CA ASN A 131 1.26 12.53 6.79
C ASN A 131 0.02 13.43 6.67
N GLY A 132 -1.12 12.89 6.23
CA GLY A 132 -2.33 13.67 6.00
C GLY A 132 -2.28 14.55 4.73
N ILE A 133 -1.24 14.41 3.90
CA ILE A 133 -1.04 15.18 2.67
C ILE A 133 -1.23 14.28 1.46
N VAL A 134 -2.16 14.66 0.60
CA VAL A 134 -2.36 14.04 -0.71
C VAL A 134 -1.31 14.62 -1.68
N ILE A 135 -0.46 13.75 -2.23
CA ILE A 135 0.58 14.11 -3.18
C ILE A 135 0.54 13.11 -4.32
N ASN A 136 0.32 13.61 -5.53
CA ASN A 136 0.24 12.80 -6.73
C ASN A 136 -0.76 11.62 -6.57
N PRO A 137 -2.01 11.89 -6.19
CA PRO A 137 -3.03 10.86 -6.01
C PRO A 137 -3.32 10.14 -7.32
N THR A 138 -3.20 10.81 -8.47
CA THR A 138 -3.40 10.16 -9.77
C THR A 138 -2.27 9.20 -10.18
N GLY A 139 -1.17 9.12 -9.41
CA GLY A 139 -0.03 8.26 -9.71
C GLY A 139 0.73 8.64 -10.99
N SER A 140 0.63 9.91 -11.41
CA SER A 140 1.31 10.44 -12.59
C SER A 140 2.83 10.31 -12.50
N MET A 141 3.42 10.63 -11.36
CA MET A 141 4.86 10.45 -11.17
C MET A 141 5.27 8.98 -11.21
N HIS A 142 4.45 8.04 -10.73
CA HIS A 142 4.76 6.61 -10.81
C HIS A 142 4.86 6.13 -12.26
N ARG A 143 4.01 6.65 -13.16
CA ARG A 143 4.08 6.34 -14.60
C ARG A 143 5.40 6.83 -15.21
N VAL A 144 5.87 8.01 -14.79
CA VAL A 144 7.16 8.55 -15.24
C VAL A 144 8.32 7.73 -14.69
N LEU A 145 8.29 7.36 -13.41
CA LEU A 145 9.31 6.51 -12.80
C LEU A 145 9.38 5.15 -13.47
N ARG A 146 8.24 4.54 -13.79
CA ARG A 146 8.17 3.30 -14.59
C ARG A 146 8.93 3.45 -15.90
N GLU A 147 8.66 4.50 -16.67
CA GLU A 147 9.32 4.71 -17.96
C GLU A 147 10.83 4.91 -17.79
N LEU A 148 11.26 5.64 -16.77
CA LEU A 148 12.68 5.90 -16.51
C LEU A 148 13.43 4.65 -16.06
N VAL A 149 12.81 3.81 -15.24
CA VAL A 149 13.43 2.61 -14.67
C VAL A 149 13.31 1.43 -15.64
N GLU A 150 12.10 1.12 -16.11
CA GLU A 150 11.83 -0.11 -16.86
C GLU A 150 12.09 0.02 -18.37
N ASP A 151 11.73 1.16 -18.98
CA ASP A 151 11.82 1.31 -20.44
C ASP A 151 13.15 1.92 -20.86
N LYS A 152 13.64 2.92 -20.11
CA LYS A 152 14.80 3.72 -20.50
C LYS A 152 16.08 3.34 -19.76
N GLY A 153 15.99 2.64 -18.61
CA GLY A 153 17.14 2.31 -17.76
C GLY A 153 17.95 3.54 -17.31
N LYS A 154 17.30 4.70 -17.16
CA LYS A 154 17.94 5.97 -16.76
C LYS A 154 18.04 6.12 -15.25
N LEU A 155 17.21 5.40 -14.50
CA LEU A 155 17.24 5.30 -13.05
C LEU A 155 17.15 3.83 -12.69
N LEU A 156 17.67 3.48 -11.52
CA LEU A 156 17.51 2.16 -10.93
C LEU A 156 16.50 2.24 -9.77
N ASP A 157 15.62 1.26 -9.63
CA ASP A 157 14.73 1.21 -8.47
C ASP A 157 15.57 1.03 -7.20
N PRO A 158 15.36 1.82 -6.15
CA PRO A 158 16.22 1.75 -4.98
C PRO A 158 16.04 0.48 -4.13
N ARG A 159 15.06 -0.37 -4.49
CA ARG A 159 14.79 -1.70 -3.91
C ARG A 159 15.40 -2.85 -4.70
N ASP A 160 15.94 -2.59 -5.89
CA ASP A 160 16.53 -3.65 -6.72
C ASP A 160 17.85 -4.16 -6.10
N LEU A 161 18.18 -5.43 -6.38
CA LEU A 161 19.33 -6.12 -5.77
C LEU A 161 20.68 -5.51 -6.16
N ASP A 162 20.76 -4.91 -7.34
CA ASP A 162 21.93 -4.21 -7.87
C ASP A 162 21.97 -2.72 -7.47
N ALA A 163 20.96 -2.22 -6.76
CA ALA A 163 20.97 -0.87 -6.22
C ALA A 163 22.03 -0.71 -5.12
N ASN A 164 22.83 0.33 -5.24
CA ASN A 164 23.84 0.76 -4.27
C ASN A 164 23.58 2.22 -3.84
N GLU A 165 24.34 2.71 -2.86
CA GLU A 165 24.23 4.07 -2.31
C GLU A 165 24.12 5.14 -3.40
N THR A 166 25.02 5.14 -4.40
CA THR A 166 25.01 6.13 -5.49
C THR A 166 23.69 6.10 -6.26
N THR A 167 23.25 4.93 -6.72
CA THR A 167 22.02 4.79 -7.49
C THR A 167 20.76 5.12 -6.68
N ARG A 168 20.76 4.81 -5.37
CA ARG A 168 19.66 5.17 -4.47
C ARG A 168 19.58 6.67 -4.27
N GLU A 169 20.71 7.34 -4.08
CA GLU A 169 20.77 8.80 -3.96
C GLU A 169 20.35 9.50 -5.26
N GLU A 170 20.73 8.96 -6.43
CA GLU A 170 20.26 9.46 -7.72
C GLU A 170 18.73 9.37 -7.85
N PHE A 171 18.15 8.21 -7.52
CA PHE A 171 16.70 8.02 -7.54
C PHE A 171 15.99 8.98 -6.57
N ILE A 172 16.45 9.05 -5.33
CA ILE A 172 15.86 9.91 -4.30
C ILE A 172 15.99 11.39 -4.66
N SER A 173 17.13 11.81 -5.23
CA SER A 173 17.35 13.17 -5.72
C SER A 173 16.39 13.52 -6.84
N TYR A 174 16.20 12.61 -7.80
CA TYR A 174 15.21 12.77 -8.87
C TYR A 174 13.79 12.93 -8.31
N VAL A 175 13.38 12.03 -7.39
CA VAL A 175 12.05 12.11 -6.78
C VAL A 175 11.86 13.43 -6.04
N LYS A 176 12.81 13.83 -5.19
CA LYS A 176 12.72 15.08 -4.41
C LYS A 176 12.63 16.32 -5.31
N LYS A 177 13.35 16.33 -6.43
CA LYS A 177 13.35 17.43 -7.38
C LYS A 177 12.03 17.51 -8.15
N GLU A 178 11.51 16.39 -8.63
CA GLU A 178 10.43 16.38 -9.62
C GLU A 178 9.03 16.21 -8.98
N LEU A 179 8.92 15.58 -7.80
CA LEU A 179 7.63 15.35 -7.12
C LEU A 179 6.77 16.60 -6.91
N PRO A 180 7.32 17.79 -6.59
CA PRO A 180 6.52 19.02 -6.50
C PRO A 180 5.80 19.38 -7.80
N GLU A 181 6.31 18.98 -8.96
CA GLU A 181 5.63 19.27 -10.24
C GLU A 181 4.39 18.41 -10.46
N TYR A 182 4.39 17.19 -9.92
CA TYR A 182 3.28 16.24 -9.96
C TYR A 182 2.36 16.35 -8.73
N ALA A 183 2.68 17.22 -7.79
CA ALA A 183 1.87 17.46 -6.61
C ALA A 183 0.66 18.33 -6.97
N GLU A 184 -0.51 17.91 -6.50
CA GLU A 184 -1.77 18.63 -6.68
C GLU A 184 -1.91 19.67 -5.54
N ILE A 185 -1.19 20.79 -5.67
CA ILE A 185 -1.12 21.87 -4.65
C ILE A 185 -2.05 23.04 -5.03
N PHE A 186 -3.26 23.02 -4.47
CA PHE A 186 -4.32 24.00 -4.78
C PHE A 186 -4.05 25.44 -4.36
N SER A 187 -3.19 25.65 -3.37
CA SER A 187 -2.80 27.01 -2.95
C SER A 187 -1.82 27.68 -3.90
N GLU A 188 -1.18 26.91 -4.80
CA GLU A 188 -0.08 27.39 -5.65
C GLU A 188 -0.38 27.28 -7.15
N LYS A 189 -1.17 26.29 -7.59
CA LYS A 189 -1.49 26.04 -9.00
C LYS A 189 -3.01 26.18 -9.23
N GLY A 190 -3.39 26.98 -10.24
CA GLY A 190 -4.78 27.08 -10.71
C GLY A 190 -5.18 25.90 -11.59
N TYR A 191 -6.47 25.76 -11.88
CA TYR A 191 -6.96 24.72 -12.82
C TYR A 191 -6.37 24.90 -14.22
N PRO A 192 -6.10 23.81 -14.97
CA PRO A 192 -5.64 23.92 -16.35
C PRO A 192 -6.62 24.71 -17.21
N ALA A 193 -6.10 25.60 -18.05
CA ALA A 193 -6.91 26.50 -18.88
C ALA A 193 -7.80 25.77 -19.91
N ASN A 194 -7.53 24.49 -20.16
CA ASN A 194 -8.26 23.63 -21.09
C ASN A 194 -9.35 22.78 -20.42
N TYR A 195 -9.62 22.96 -19.12
CA TYR A 195 -10.69 22.26 -18.43
C TYR A 195 -12.05 22.92 -18.72
N GLU A 196 -13.05 22.10 -19.04
CA GLU A 196 -14.44 22.54 -19.09
C GLU A 196 -15.06 22.54 -17.68
N ASP A 197 -16.22 23.17 -17.49
CA ASP A 197 -16.92 23.23 -16.19
C ASP A 197 -17.10 21.83 -15.57
N ARG A 198 -17.44 20.85 -16.40
CA ARG A 198 -17.59 19.45 -15.96
C ARG A 198 -16.27 18.83 -15.47
N ASP A 199 -15.16 19.16 -16.11
CA ASP A 199 -13.84 18.68 -15.70
C ASP A 199 -13.46 19.28 -14.33
N ILE A 200 -13.75 20.57 -14.15
CA ILE A 200 -13.54 21.27 -12.87
C ILE A 200 -14.40 20.65 -11.77
N ASP A 201 -15.68 20.41 -12.02
CA ASP A 201 -16.60 19.78 -11.05
C ASP A 201 -16.10 18.38 -10.64
N LEU A 202 -15.77 17.54 -11.62
CA LEU A 202 -15.25 16.19 -11.39
C LEU A 202 -13.94 16.22 -10.59
N TYR A 203 -13.09 17.19 -10.90
CA TYR A 203 -11.80 17.36 -10.25
C TYR A 203 -11.97 17.78 -8.79
N ILE A 204 -12.87 18.74 -8.50
CA ILE A 204 -13.23 19.16 -7.14
C ILE A 204 -13.79 17.97 -6.35
N ASP A 205 -14.73 17.23 -6.94
CA ASP A 205 -15.33 16.04 -6.32
C ASP A 205 -14.27 14.98 -5.98
N SER A 206 -13.32 14.74 -6.88
CA SER A 206 -12.23 13.77 -6.69
C SER A 206 -11.27 14.24 -5.59
N THR A 207 -10.87 15.51 -5.61
CA THR A 207 -10.03 16.12 -4.56
C THR A 207 -10.66 15.99 -3.17
N LEU A 208 -11.96 16.26 -3.05
CA LEU A 208 -12.68 16.14 -1.79
C LEU A 208 -12.73 14.68 -1.30
N LEU A 209 -12.86 13.72 -2.22
CA LEU A 209 -12.84 12.30 -1.91
C LEU A 209 -11.45 11.86 -1.43
N GLU A 210 -10.39 12.28 -2.12
CA GLU A 210 -9.00 12.00 -1.74
C GLU A 210 -8.67 12.56 -0.36
N ALA A 211 -9.08 13.79 -0.06
CA ALA A 211 -8.90 14.40 1.25
C ALA A 211 -9.60 13.60 2.37
N LYS A 212 -10.82 13.10 2.11
CA LYS A 212 -11.55 12.23 3.05
C LYS A 212 -10.82 10.91 3.26
N ILE A 213 -10.38 10.24 2.19
CA ILE A 213 -9.61 9.00 2.27
C ILE A 213 -8.33 9.20 3.08
N MET A 214 -7.59 10.28 2.80
CA MET A 214 -6.37 10.63 3.51
C MET A 214 -6.63 10.91 5.00
N SER A 215 -7.73 11.59 5.35
CA SER A 215 -8.11 11.85 6.75
C SER A 215 -8.43 10.58 7.55
N LEU A 216 -8.85 9.51 6.86
CA LEU A 216 -9.12 8.19 7.44
C LEU A 216 -7.88 7.29 7.42
N THR A 217 -6.84 7.67 6.70
CA THR A 217 -5.58 6.93 6.63
C THR A 217 -4.75 7.28 7.87
N PRO A 218 -4.21 6.29 8.61
CA PRO A 218 -3.34 6.57 9.75
C PRO A 218 -2.15 7.48 9.35
N PRO A 219 -1.63 8.33 10.26
CA PRO A 219 -0.52 9.23 9.95
C PRO A 219 0.75 8.51 9.45
N GLU A 220 0.99 7.29 9.94
CA GLU A 220 2.12 6.44 9.54
C GLU A 220 1.89 5.72 8.19
N GLY A 221 0.76 5.96 7.53
CA GLY A 221 0.37 5.32 6.29
C GLY A 221 -0.38 4.02 6.50
N TYR A 222 -0.40 3.20 5.46
CA TYR A 222 -0.96 1.85 5.51
C TYR A 222 0.08 0.89 6.12
N PRO A 223 -0.33 -0.15 6.89
CA PRO A 223 0.62 -1.09 7.52
C PRO A 223 1.67 -1.69 6.57
N ASN A 224 1.32 -1.88 5.29
CA ASN A 224 2.21 -2.40 4.24
C ASN A 224 2.72 -1.32 3.27
N ALA A 225 2.61 -0.06 3.66
CA ALA A 225 3.22 1.06 2.98
C ALA A 225 3.77 2.09 3.98
N PRO A 226 4.73 1.69 4.83
CA PRO A 226 5.62 2.67 5.44
C PRO A 226 6.28 3.50 4.33
N TYR A 227 6.95 4.60 4.65
CA TYR A 227 7.79 5.27 3.65
C TYR A 227 9.07 4.44 3.42
N TYR A 228 9.54 4.30 2.17
CA TYR A 228 10.78 3.56 1.91
C TYR A 228 11.89 4.51 2.19
N ASN A 229 12.40 4.40 3.41
CA ASN A 229 13.69 4.94 3.71
C ASN A 229 14.72 3.99 3.10
N THR A 230 15.54 4.52 2.20
CA THR A 230 16.75 3.82 1.79
C THR A 230 17.63 3.56 3.03
N PRO A 231 18.56 2.59 2.98
CA PRO A 231 19.49 2.36 4.09
C PRO A 231 20.22 3.64 4.54
N GLU A 232 20.53 4.50 3.59
CA GLU A 232 21.20 5.79 3.80
C GLU A 232 20.26 6.80 4.47
N GLU A 233 18.99 6.86 4.05
CA GLU A 233 17.98 7.69 4.73
C GLU A 233 17.68 7.21 6.15
N LEU A 234 17.61 5.90 6.39
CA LEU A 234 17.46 5.34 7.74
C LEU A 234 18.63 5.75 8.64
N THR A 235 19.85 5.69 8.11
CA THR A 235 21.06 6.13 8.82
C THR A 235 20.97 7.61 9.19
N ARG A 236 20.59 8.49 8.25
CA ARG A 236 20.39 9.92 8.53
C ARG A 236 19.29 10.19 9.55
N LEU A 237 18.18 9.46 9.49
CA LEU A 237 17.09 9.60 10.46
C LEU A 237 17.52 9.14 11.86
N TYR A 238 18.31 8.08 11.95
CA TYR A 238 18.90 7.60 13.19
C TYR A 238 19.88 8.63 13.79
N GLU A 239 20.82 9.13 12.99
CA GLU A 239 21.79 10.15 13.40
C GLU A 239 21.12 11.47 13.81
N ALA A 240 20.02 11.84 13.15
CA ALA A 240 19.19 12.99 13.51
C ALA A 240 18.31 12.77 14.75
N GLY A 241 18.31 11.57 15.34
CA GLY A 241 17.48 11.22 16.50
C GLY A 241 15.97 11.18 16.20
N LYS A 242 15.59 11.05 14.92
CA LYS A 242 14.20 10.96 14.47
C LYS A 242 13.64 9.54 14.55
N LEU A 243 14.49 8.54 14.37
CA LEU A 243 14.21 7.19 14.85
C LEU A 243 14.52 7.20 16.34
N ASP A 244 13.59 6.71 17.17
CA ASP A 244 13.88 6.59 18.59
C ASP A 244 15.11 5.69 18.75
N LYS A 245 16.23 6.30 19.16
CA LYS A 245 17.50 5.60 19.39
C LYS A 245 17.39 4.50 20.45
N LYS A 246 16.32 4.51 21.27
CA LYS A 246 15.97 3.43 22.21
C LYS A 246 15.15 2.31 21.56
N LEU A 247 14.53 2.57 20.41
CA LEU A 247 13.81 1.60 19.57
C LEU A 247 14.64 1.28 18.33
N ASN A 248 15.92 0.93 18.51
CA ASN A 248 16.70 0.35 17.43
C ASN A 248 15.94 -0.89 16.91
N PRO A 249 15.52 -0.94 15.64
CA PRO A 249 14.70 -2.02 15.11
C PRO A 249 15.41 -3.38 15.13
N LEU A 250 16.75 -3.40 15.19
CA LEU A 250 17.57 -4.59 15.38
C LEU A 250 17.54 -5.12 16.83
N THR A 251 17.01 -4.34 17.78
CA THR A 251 16.82 -4.79 19.15
C THR A 251 15.60 -5.71 19.18
N PRO A 252 15.76 -7.01 19.54
CA PRO A 252 14.64 -7.94 19.63
C PRO A 252 13.53 -7.35 20.50
N VAL A 253 12.28 -7.56 20.08
CA VAL A 253 11.10 -6.91 20.70
C VAL A 253 11.07 -7.12 22.20
N MET A 254 11.46 -8.30 22.68
CA MET A 254 11.52 -8.63 24.11
C MET A 254 12.47 -7.76 24.93
N TYR A 255 13.43 -7.08 24.31
CA TYR A 255 14.42 -6.23 24.98
C TYR A 255 14.07 -4.73 24.93
N ARG A 256 12.96 -4.35 24.30
CA ARG A 256 12.51 -2.96 24.23
C ARG A 256 11.95 -2.51 25.57
N ASP A 257 12.06 -1.21 25.88
CA ASP A 257 11.56 -0.62 27.13
C ASP A 257 10.03 -0.78 27.28
N SER A 258 9.29 -0.83 26.16
CA SER A 258 7.84 -0.98 26.13
C SER A 258 7.34 -2.43 26.24
N PHE A 259 8.22 -3.43 26.19
CA PHE A 259 7.81 -4.83 26.23
C PHE A 259 7.42 -5.26 27.65
N PRO A 260 6.26 -5.90 27.86
CA PRO A 260 5.81 -6.27 29.19
C PRO A 260 6.80 -7.19 29.90
N GLU A 261 7.22 -6.80 31.11
CA GLU A 261 8.26 -7.52 31.86
C GLU A 261 7.82 -8.94 32.23
N ASP A 262 6.54 -9.16 32.50
CA ASP A 262 5.99 -10.47 32.82
C ASP A 262 6.08 -11.45 31.64
N LEU A 263 5.85 -10.97 30.41
CA LEU A 263 6.03 -11.73 29.18
C LEU A 263 7.53 -12.01 28.93
N ARG A 264 8.40 -11.03 29.18
CA ARG A 264 9.86 -11.20 29.05
C ARG A 264 10.35 -12.35 29.92
N GLN A 265 9.93 -12.37 31.18
CA GLN A 265 10.31 -13.44 32.13
C GLN A 265 9.79 -14.82 31.71
N LYS A 266 8.57 -14.90 31.17
CA LYS A 266 8.01 -16.17 30.64
C LYS A 266 8.83 -16.71 29.47
N ILE A 267 9.18 -15.84 28.51
CA ILE A 267 9.99 -16.22 27.34
C ILE A 267 11.38 -16.68 27.77
N LEU A 268 12.06 -15.93 28.65
CA LEU A 268 13.39 -16.30 29.15
C LEU A 268 13.38 -17.60 29.95
N SER A 269 12.34 -17.84 30.75
CA SER A 269 12.18 -19.07 31.51
C SER A 269 12.00 -20.28 30.60
N TYR A 270 11.15 -20.15 29.58
CA TYR A 270 10.93 -21.18 28.57
C TYR A 270 12.22 -21.49 27.79
N ALA A 271 12.94 -20.46 27.32
CA ALA A 271 14.20 -20.64 26.60
C ALA A 271 15.25 -21.38 27.45
N LYS A 272 15.32 -21.07 28.75
CA LYS A 272 16.21 -21.74 29.70
C LYS A 272 15.82 -23.19 29.94
N GLU A 273 14.52 -23.48 30.10
CA GLU A 273 14.02 -24.85 30.29
C GLU A 273 14.32 -25.73 29.07
N HIS A 274 14.25 -25.15 27.87
CA HIS A 274 14.41 -25.87 26.61
C HIS A 274 15.79 -25.73 25.95
N ASN A 275 16.78 -25.13 26.64
CA ASN A 275 18.13 -24.88 26.11
C ASN A 275 18.16 -24.16 24.74
N ILE A 276 17.21 -23.26 24.51
CA ILE A 276 17.16 -22.41 23.31
C ILE A 276 18.14 -21.26 23.51
N LYS A 277 19.06 -21.06 22.55
CA LYS A 277 20.16 -20.08 22.68
C LYS A 277 19.98 -18.81 21.84
N ASP A 278 19.07 -18.81 20.88
CA ASP A 278 18.72 -17.68 20.00
C ASP A 278 17.20 -17.60 19.83
#